data_AF-C6A4P9-F1
#
_entry.id   AF-C6A4P9-F1
#
_cell.length_a   1.000
_cell.length_b   1.000
_cell.length_c   1.000
_cell.angle_alpha   90.00
_cell.angle_beta   90.00
_cell.angle_gamma   90.00
#
_symmetry.space_group_name_H-M   'P 1'
#
loop_
_entity.id
_entity.type
_entity.pdbx_description
1 polymer ?
#
loop_
_entity_poly.entity_id
_entity_poly.type
_entity_poly.pdbx_seq_one_letter_code
_entity_poly.pdbx_strand_id
1 'polypeptide(L)'
;MEGPRVYPIKEVEKLKKVLETISNYELVDIEIENRASFLDDMLESKDEKLKYAMKKFEENGVDDAKLVLKGNNAVLVLKIEDVISIRFVFEDVQSIAQALGISG
;
A
#
# COMPACT_ATOMS: atom_id res chain seq x y z
N MET A 1 3.01 22.87 -11.24
CA MET A 1 2.55 21.57 -10.71
C MET A 1 3.75 20.90 -10.09
N GLU A 2 3.77 20.71 -8.77
CA GLU A 2 4.80 19.87 -8.16
C GLU A 2 4.62 18.44 -8.67
N GLY A 3 5.73 17.79 -9.03
CA GLY A 3 5.74 16.39 -9.44
C GLY A 3 5.41 15.45 -8.26
N PRO A 4 5.22 14.15 -8.53
CA PRO A 4 4.98 13.17 -7.47
C PRO A 4 6.17 13.13 -6.50
N ARG A 5 5.90 13.20 -5.20
CA ARG A 5 6.91 13.05 -4.15
C ARG A 5 6.94 11.59 -3.69
N VAL A 6 8.11 10.97 -3.68
CA VAL A 6 8.27 9.54 -3.34
C VAL A 6 9.09 9.43 -2.06
N TYR A 7 8.54 8.71 -1.07
CA TYR A 7 9.13 8.49 0.23
C TYR A 7 9.33 6.99 0.46
N PRO A 8 10.57 6.48 0.46
CA PRO A 8 10.82 5.08 0.82
C PRO A 8 10.52 4.85 2.29
N ILE A 9 9.84 3.75 2.60
CA ILE A 9 9.46 3.38 3.96
C ILE A 9 10.49 2.39 4.49
N LYS A 10 11.36 2.88 5.38
CA LYS A 10 12.42 2.06 6.01
C LYS A 10 11.97 1.39 7.31
N GLU A 11 10.94 1.94 7.95
CA GLU A 11 10.43 1.46 9.23
C GLU A 11 9.32 0.42 9.03
N VAL A 12 9.71 -0.82 8.77
CA VAL A 12 8.78 -1.94 8.50
C VAL A 12 7.78 -2.16 9.65
N GLU A 13 8.18 -1.93 10.90
CA GLU A 13 7.28 -2.07 12.06
C GLU A 13 6.18 -1.00 12.09
N LYS A 14 6.45 0.23 11.62
CA LYS A 14 5.40 1.25 11.45
C LYS A 14 4.48 0.88 10.30
N LEU A 15 5.05 0.39 9.20
CA LEU A 15 4.28 -0.09 8.06
C LEU A 15 3.29 -1.19 8.48
N LYS A 16 3.74 -2.20 9.25
CA LYS A 16 2.88 -3.25 9.82
C LYS A 16 1.67 -2.67 10.55
N LYS A 17 1.90 -1.74 11.48
CA LYS A 17 0.82 -1.09 12.24
C LYS A 17 -0.16 -0.32 11.38
N VAL A 18 0.34 0.36 10.34
CA VAL A 18 -0.51 1.05 9.37
C VAL A 18 -1.37 0.06 8.58
N LEU A 19 -0.80 -1.06 8.15
CA LEU A 19 -1.54 -2.10 7.43
C LEU A 19 -2.58 -2.81 8.32
N GLU A 20 -2.27 -3.07 9.58
CA GLU A 20 -3.22 -3.61 10.57
C GLU A 20 -4.42 -2.67 10.83
N THR A 21 -4.20 -1.37 10.67
CA THR A 21 -5.23 -0.33 10.89
C THR A 21 -5.71 0.29 9.59
N ILE A 22 -5.45 -0.34 8.44
CA ILE A 22 -5.65 0.29 7.12
C ILE A 22 -7.12 0.64 6.84
N SER A 23 -8.05 -0.10 7.44
CA SER A 23 -9.49 0.16 7.38
C SER A 23 -9.92 1.48 8.03
N ASN A 24 -9.07 2.05 8.90
CA ASN A 24 -9.35 3.31 9.58
C ASN A 24 -8.99 4.53 8.73
N TYR A 25 -8.32 4.32 7.60
CA TYR A 25 -7.97 5.39 6.66
C TYR A 25 -8.97 5.40 5.51
N GLU A 26 -9.12 6.56 4.85
CA GLU A 26 -9.97 6.72 3.67
C GLU A 26 -9.34 6.03 2.44
N LEU A 27 -9.38 4.69 2.46
CA LEU A 27 -8.90 3.81 1.41
C LEU A 27 -9.90 3.78 0.25
N VAL A 28 -9.53 4.39 -0.86
CA VAL A 28 -10.39 4.50 -2.04
C VAL A 28 -10.23 3.34 -3.01
N ASP A 29 -9.02 2.81 -3.16
CA ASP A 29 -8.76 1.71 -4.08
C ASP A 29 -7.58 0.83 -3.64
N ILE A 30 -7.59 -0.41 -4.13
CA ILE A 30 -6.48 -1.35 -4.04
C ILE A 30 -6.23 -1.92 -5.44
N GLU A 31 -4.99 -1.79 -5.90
CA GLU A 31 -4.52 -2.47 -7.10
C GLU A 31 -3.51 -3.54 -6.70
N ILE A 32 -3.67 -4.76 -7.22
CA ILE A 32 -2.75 -5.87 -7.02
C ILE A 32 -2.28 -6.28 -8.41
N GLU A 33 -0.97 -6.49 -8.52
CA GLU A 33 -0.35 -7.05 -9.70
C GLU A 33 0.49 -8.25 -9.24
N ASN A 34 0.14 -9.45 -9.69
CA ASN A 34 0.87 -10.66 -9.37
C ASN A 34 1.46 -11.27 -10.64
N ARG A 35 2.77 -11.10 -10.82
CA ARG A 35 3.48 -11.62 -11.99
C ARG A 35 3.65 -13.14 -11.98
N ALA A 36 3.39 -13.80 -10.85
CA ALA A 36 3.47 -15.24 -10.71
C ALA A 36 2.13 -15.96 -10.97
N SER A 37 1.01 -15.25 -10.97
CA SER A 37 -0.33 -15.85 -11.13
C SER A 37 -1.40 -14.80 -11.42
N PHE A 38 -2.35 -15.15 -12.29
CA PHE A 38 -3.54 -14.35 -12.64
C PHE A 38 -4.63 -14.33 -11.54
N LEU A 39 -4.29 -14.64 -10.29
CA LEU A 39 -5.27 -14.67 -9.21
C LEU A 39 -5.79 -13.26 -8.89
N ASP A 40 -4.95 -12.24 -9.09
CA ASP A 40 -5.32 -10.84 -9.02
C ASP A 40 -6.46 -10.45 -9.97
N ASP A 41 -6.48 -11.02 -11.19
CA ASP A 41 -7.57 -10.80 -12.16
C ASP A 41 -8.93 -11.35 -11.67
N MET A 42 -8.94 -12.25 -10.69
CA MET A 42 -10.15 -12.82 -10.11
C MET A 42 -10.66 -12.03 -8.89
N LEU A 43 -9.92 -11.04 -8.39
CA LEU A 43 -10.30 -10.25 -7.21
C LEU A 43 -11.17 -9.05 -7.64
N GLU A 44 -12.48 -9.25 -7.64
CA GLU A 44 -13.44 -8.26 -8.15
C GLU A 44 -13.75 -7.16 -7.14
N SER A 45 -13.73 -7.47 -5.83
CA SER A 45 -14.10 -6.52 -4.78
C SER A 45 -12.90 -5.95 -4.02
N LYS A 46 -13.05 -4.73 -3.50
CA LYS A 46 -12.03 -4.09 -2.65
C LYS A 46 -11.71 -4.92 -1.40
N ASP A 47 -12.73 -5.57 -0.81
CA ASP A 47 -12.56 -6.39 0.38
C ASP A 47 -11.76 -7.68 0.09
N GLU A 48 -12.00 -8.32 -1.05
CA GLU A 48 -11.20 -9.47 -1.49
C GLU A 48 -9.75 -9.09 -1.77
N LYS A 49 -9.54 -7.95 -2.45
CA LYS A 49 -8.20 -7.41 -2.68
C LYS A 49 -7.50 -7.09 -1.35
N LEU A 50 -8.19 -6.47 -0.41
CA LEU A 50 -7.63 -6.19 0.91
C LEU A 50 -7.24 -7.47 1.64
N LYS A 51 -8.14 -8.46 1.67
CA LYS A 51 -7.89 -9.75 2.31
C LYS A 51 -6.71 -10.48 1.67
N TYR A 52 -6.60 -10.46 0.34
CA TYR A 52 -5.47 -11.03 -0.37
C TYR A 52 -4.16 -10.32 -0.01
N ALA A 53 -4.17 -8.98 -0.03
CA ALA A 53 -3.00 -8.18 0.28
C ALA A 53 -2.49 -8.42 1.71
N MET A 54 -3.40 -8.43 2.69
CA MET A 54 -3.06 -8.71 4.10
C MET A 54 -2.52 -10.13 4.26
N LYS A 55 -3.15 -11.13 3.63
CA LYS A 55 -2.64 -12.51 3.65
C LYS A 55 -1.22 -12.59 3.08
N LYS A 56 -0.94 -11.92 1.97
CA LYS A 56 0.41 -11.92 1.37
C LYS A 56 1.46 -11.23 2.22
N PHE A 57 1.05 -10.19 2.94
CA PHE A 57 1.89 -9.50 3.90
C PHE A 57 2.19 -10.32 5.17
N GLU A 58 1.24 -11.15 5.63
CA GLU A 58 1.46 -12.05 6.75
C GLU A 58 2.32 -13.26 6.36
N GLU A 59 2.08 -13.82 5.17
CA GLU A 59 2.83 -14.97 4.65
C GLU A 59 4.28 -14.63 4.31
N ASN A 60 4.55 -13.39 3.87
CA ASN A 60 5.81 -12.99 3.28
C ASN A 60 6.31 -11.65 3.83
N GLY A 61 7.62 -11.46 3.84
CA GLY A 61 8.20 -10.14 4.10
C GLY A 61 7.92 -9.16 2.96
N VAL A 62 7.92 -7.87 3.29
CA VAL A 62 7.92 -6.79 2.28
C VAL A 62 9.36 -6.47 1.93
N ASP A 63 9.71 -6.59 0.65
CA ASP A 63 11.05 -6.31 0.13
C ASP A 63 11.29 -4.81 -0.02
N ASP A 64 10.27 -4.09 -0.50
CA ASP A 64 10.31 -2.67 -0.74
C ASP A 64 8.94 -2.04 -0.46
N ALA A 65 8.94 -0.89 0.17
CA ALA A 65 7.75 -0.12 0.48
C ALA A 65 8.01 1.36 0.25
N LYS A 66 7.07 2.04 -0.38
CA LYS A 66 7.16 3.49 -0.62
C LYS A 66 5.79 4.14 -0.61
N LEU A 67 5.75 5.36 -0.08
CA LEU A 67 4.60 6.24 -0.19
C LEU A 67 4.83 7.22 -1.33
N VAL A 68 3.87 7.33 -2.25
CA VAL A 68 3.89 8.30 -3.34
C VAL A 68 2.78 9.31 -3.11
N LEU A 69 3.15 10.57 -2.90
CA LEU A 69 2.20 11.67 -2.80
C LEU A 69 2.01 12.29 -4.18
N LYS A 70 0.78 12.26 -4.71
CA LYS A 70 0.45 12.78 -6.03
C LYS A 70 -0.90 13.51 -5.99
N GLY A 71 -0.85 14.83 -6.07
CA GLY A 71 -2.05 15.67 -5.95
C GLY A 71 -2.67 15.51 -4.56
N ASN A 72 -3.93 15.10 -4.51
CA ASN A 72 -4.67 14.89 -3.26
C ASN A 72 -4.66 13.43 -2.80
N ASN A 73 -3.91 12.55 -3.47
CA ASN A 73 -3.88 11.13 -3.13
C ASN A 73 -2.50 10.73 -2.62
N ALA A 74 -2.51 9.78 -1.70
CA ALA A 74 -1.33 9.06 -1.25
C ALA A 74 -1.43 7.62 -1.74
N VAL A 75 -0.38 7.13 -2.40
CA VAL A 75 -0.32 5.76 -2.90
C VAL A 75 0.78 5.02 -2.17
N LEU A 76 0.39 4.08 -1.31
CA LEU A 76 1.31 3.17 -0.64
C LEU A 76 1.56 1.99 -1.57
N VAL A 77 2.81 1.85 -2.04
CA VAL A 77 3.24 0.76 -2.89
C VAL A 77 4.07 -0.21 -2.07
N LEU A 78 3.68 -1.49 -2.06
CA LEU A 78 4.39 -2.59 -1.43
C LEU A 78 4.84 -3.59 -2.49
N LYS A 79 6.06 -4.09 -2.36
CA LYS A 79 6.60 -5.18 -3.15
C LYS A 79 6.91 -6.39 -2.28
N ILE A 80 6.49 -7.56 -2.73
CA ILE A 80 6.66 -8.84 -2.05
C ILE A 80 7.24 -9.85 -3.04
N GLU A 81 8.36 -10.47 -2.65
CA GLU A 81 9.13 -11.49 -3.37
C GLU A 81 9.51 -11.10 -4.82
N ASP A 82 9.62 -9.80 -5.12
CA ASP A 82 9.72 -9.24 -6.48
C ASP A 82 8.68 -9.81 -7.48
N VAL A 83 7.55 -10.37 -7.03
CA VAL A 83 6.51 -10.92 -7.91
C VAL A 83 5.15 -10.28 -7.70
N ILE A 84 4.88 -9.82 -6.48
CA ILE A 84 3.62 -9.20 -6.11
C ILE A 84 3.87 -7.72 -5.83
N SER A 85 3.10 -6.86 -6.50
CA SER A 85 3.04 -5.43 -6.24
C SER A 85 1.63 -5.05 -5.79
N ILE A 86 1.52 -4.44 -4.62
CA ILE A 86 0.23 -4.00 -4.04
C ILE A 86 0.27 -2.49 -3.91
N ARG A 87 -0.77 -1.82 -4.38
CA ARG A 87 -0.94 -0.38 -4.30
C ARG A 87 -2.22 -0.07 -3.55
N PHE A 88 -2.08 0.61 -2.41
CA PHE A 88 -3.22 1.17 -1.67
C PHE A 88 -3.33 2.65 -1.97
N VAL A 89 -4.50 3.10 -2.39
CA VAL A 89 -4.75 4.50 -2.70
C VAL A 89 -5.61 5.11 -1.59
N PHE A 90 -5.13 6.21 -1.02
CA PHE A 90 -5.78 6.96 0.04
C PHE A 90 -6.08 8.39 -0.40
N GLU A 91 -7.23 8.91 -0.02
CA GLU A 91 -7.56 10.34 -0.15
C GLU A 91 -6.98 11.15 1.03
N ASP A 92 -6.96 10.58 2.24
CA ASP A 92 -6.36 11.25 3.39
C ASP A 92 -4.82 11.13 3.41
N VAL A 93 -4.18 11.99 2.63
CA VAL A 93 -2.71 12.10 2.52
C VAL A 93 -2.05 12.41 3.85
N GLN A 94 -2.65 13.29 4.65
CA GLN A 94 -2.00 13.76 5.88
C GLN A 94 -1.96 12.66 6.93
N SER A 95 -3.08 11.96 7.17
CA SER A 95 -3.14 10.91 8.17
C SER A 95 -2.20 9.75 7.83
N ILE A 96 -2.16 9.31 6.57
CA ILE A 96 -1.29 8.20 6.18
C ILE A 96 0.20 8.58 6.22
N ALA A 97 0.55 9.80 5.78
CA ALA A 97 1.92 10.29 5.85
C ALA A 97 2.39 10.40 7.31
N GLN A 98 1.55 10.96 8.19
CA GLN A 98 1.85 11.08 9.62
C GLN A 98 2.00 9.70 10.28
N ALA A 99 1.11 8.76 9.98
CA ALA A 99 1.18 7.40 10.52
C ALA A 99 2.46 6.66 10.10
N LEU A 100 2.94 6.94 8.89
CA LEU A 100 4.21 6.43 8.36
C LEU A 100 5.44 7.24 8.81
N GLY A 101 5.25 8.30 9.61
CA GLY A 101 6.32 9.16 10.10
C GLY A 101 6.95 10.05 9.01
N ILE A 102 6.26 10.24 7.89
CA ILE A 102 6.70 11.09 6.79
C ILE A 102 6.25 12.51 7.11
N SER A 103 7.22 13.37 7.36
CA SER A 103 7.01 14.82 7.49
C SER A 103 7.29 15.45 6.12
N GLY A 104 6.32 16.21 5.60
CA GLY A 104 6.43 16.95 4.34
C GLY A 104 7.19 18.26 4.49
#